data_AF-A0A7V1G7L8-F1
#
_entry.id   AF-A0A7V1G7L8-F1
#
_cell.length_a   1.000
_cell.length_b   1.000
_cell.length_c   1.000
_cell.angle_alpha   90.00
_cell.angle_beta   90.00
_cell.angle_gamma   90.00
#
_symmetry.space_group_name_H-M   'P 1'
#
loop_
_entity.id
_entity.type
_entity.pdbx_description
1 polymer ?
#
loop_
_entity_poly.entity_id
_entity_poly.type
_entity_poly.pdbx_seq_one_letter_code
_entity_poly.pdbx_strand_id
1 'polypeptide(L)'
;AYDDERIIEVAEKQGLDAADEMIEFVKELKGAGQRITKDFLVVSQNAAYLLDENASYADVIDALAVEDTWFSGESDIGWDNSKGGDIANDNKDAWATRSLLRQYKKYLDKNIPVFSVDYALKENNAVQVYTDAREAELRPLVTRVSLSKLTTTPPDKF
;
A
#
# COMPACT_ATOMS: atom_id res chain seq x y z
N ALA A 1 4.36 -0.72 -12.74
CA ALA A 1 4.71 -2.06 -12.24
C ALA A 1 4.09 -3.05 -13.21
N TYR A 2 3.21 -3.98 -12.77
CA TYR A 2 2.39 -4.79 -13.69
C TYR A 2 1.48 -3.91 -14.59
N ASP A 3 1.15 -2.72 -14.08
CA ASP A 3 0.30 -1.69 -14.68
C ASP A 3 1.07 -0.60 -15.46
N ASP A 4 2.40 -0.72 -15.61
CA ASP A 4 3.16 0.20 -16.48
C ASP A 4 2.90 -0.18 -17.94
N GLU A 5 2.48 0.78 -18.76
CA GLU A 5 2.11 0.56 -20.17
C GLU A 5 3.19 -0.19 -20.97
N ARG A 6 4.48 0.06 -20.69
CA ARG A 6 5.58 -0.63 -21.38
C ARG A 6 5.72 -2.08 -20.92
N ILE A 7 5.42 -2.36 -19.65
CA ILE A 7 5.44 -3.72 -19.10
C ILE A 7 4.27 -4.52 -19.69
N ILE A 8 3.08 -3.91 -19.74
CA ILE A 8 1.90 -4.50 -20.40
C ILE A 8 2.22 -4.82 -21.86
N GLU A 9 2.76 -3.86 -22.63
CA GLU A 9 3.07 -4.06 -24.05
C GLU A 9 4.09 -5.20 -24.26
N VAL A 10 5.09 -5.33 -23.38
CA VAL A 10 6.07 -6.42 -23.45
C VAL A 10 5.45 -7.77 -23.11
N ALA A 11 4.59 -7.84 -22.09
CA ALA A 11 3.89 -9.07 -21.72
C ALA A 11 2.97 -9.55 -22.85
N GLU A 12 2.17 -8.65 -23.43
CA GLU A 12 1.27 -8.95 -24.54
C GLU A 12 2.02 -9.51 -25.76
N LYS A 13 3.19 -8.94 -26.11
CA LYS A 13 4.05 -9.44 -27.20
C LYS A 13 4.56 -10.87 -26.95
N GLN A 14 4.61 -11.30 -25.70
CA GLN A 14 5.00 -12.66 -25.31
C GLN A 14 3.80 -13.58 -25.10
N GLY A 15 2.57 -13.09 -25.28
CA GLY A 15 1.34 -13.84 -25.02
C GLY A 15 1.08 -14.06 -23.52
N LEU A 16 1.62 -13.19 -22.67
CA LEU A 16 1.47 -13.21 -21.22
C LEU A 16 0.55 -12.07 -20.76
N ASP A 17 -0.06 -12.24 -19.59
CA ASP A 17 -0.80 -11.19 -18.90
C ASP A 17 0.05 -10.64 -17.75
N ALA A 18 0.28 -9.32 -17.74
CA ALA A 18 1.19 -8.71 -16.77
C ALA A 18 0.71 -8.84 -15.31
N ALA A 19 -0.61 -8.85 -15.08
CA ALA A 19 -1.19 -9.01 -13.76
C ALA A 19 -1.03 -10.46 -13.28
N ASP A 20 -1.33 -11.45 -14.12
CA ASP A 20 -1.14 -12.86 -13.79
C ASP A 20 0.34 -13.18 -13.51
N GLU A 21 1.27 -12.63 -14.30
CA GLU A 21 2.71 -12.82 -14.07
C GLU A 21 3.17 -12.17 -12.74
N MET A 22 2.62 -11.02 -12.36
CA MET A 22 2.89 -10.42 -11.05
C MET A 22 2.37 -11.30 -9.90
N ILE A 23 1.21 -11.92 -10.07
CA ILE A 23 0.63 -12.81 -9.06
C ILE A 23 1.45 -14.09 -8.94
N GLU A 24 1.88 -14.68 -10.06
CA GLU A 24 2.75 -15.86 -10.03
C GLU A 24 4.10 -15.54 -9.39
N PHE A 25 4.69 -14.39 -9.71
CA PHE A 25 5.91 -13.94 -9.03
C PHE A 25 5.75 -13.83 -7.51
N VAL A 26 4.65 -13.23 -7.03
CA VAL A 26 4.34 -13.14 -5.59
C VAL A 26 4.15 -14.52 -4.96
N LYS A 27 3.49 -15.43 -5.68
CA LYS A 27 3.29 -16.83 -5.25
C LYS A 27 4.62 -17.59 -5.14
N GLU A 28 5.52 -17.44 -6.12
CA GLU A 28 6.85 -18.02 -6.08
C GLU A 28 7.68 -17.47 -4.91
N LEU A 29 7.59 -16.16 -4.65
CA LEU A 29 8.22 -15.48 -3.52
C LEU A 29 7.72 -16.04 -2.18
N LYS A 30 6.40 -16.18 -2.01
CA LYS A 30 5.79 -16.81 -0.82
C LYS A 30 6.31 -18.23 -0.64
N GLY A 31 6.29 -19.03 -1.70
CA GLY A 31 6.79 -20.40 -1.68
C GLY A 31 8.28 -20.49 -1.34
N ALA A 32 9.10 -19.57 -1.84
CA ALA A 32 10.53 -19.48 -1.50
C ALA A 32 10.75 -19.14 -0.02
N GLY A 33 10.03 -18.15 0.50
CA GLY A 33 10.07 -17.80 1.92
C GLY A 33 9.63 -18.96 2.81
N GLN A 34 8.54 -19.65 2.46
CA GLN A 34 8.00 -20.80 3.21
C GLN A 34 8.87 -22.06 3.18
N ARG A 35 9.83 -22.15 2.25
CA ARG A 35 10.89 -23.16 2.29
C ARG A 35 11.95 -22.87 3.34
N ILE A 36 12.16 -21.59 3.69
CA ILE A 36 13.10 -21.14 4.72
C ILE A 36 12.42 -21.12 6.10
N THR A 37 11.27 -20.45 6.19
CA THR A 37 10.49 -20.29 7.42
C THR A 37 9.03 -20.58 7.12
N LYS A 38 8.43 -21.58 7.76
CA LYS A 38 7.05 -21.99 7.47
C LYS A 38 6.01 -20.88 7.66
N ASP A 39 6.28 -19.98 8.59
CA ASP A 39 5.41 -18.83 8.90
C ASP A 39 5.83 -17.56 8.13
N PHE A 40 6.52 -17.70 6.99
CA PHE A 40 6.88 -16.55 6.15
C PHE A 40 5.61 -15.87 5.61
N LEU A 41 5.46 -14.58 5.92
CA LEU A 41 4.33 -13.75 5.51
C LEU A 41 4.73 -12.87 4.33
N VAL A 42 3.80 -12.67 3.41
CA VAL A 42 3.91 -11.72 2.30
C VAL A 42 2.98 -10.55 2.56
N VAL A 43 3.57 -9.37 2.73
CA VAL A 43 2.85 -8.09 2.75
C VAL A 43 3.17 -7.38 1.45
N SER A 44 2.20 -7.32 0.52
CA SER A 44 2.40 -6.59 -0.74
C SER A 44 2.27 -5.09 -0.49
N GLN A 45 2.98 -4.26 -1.25
CA GLN A 45 2.92 -2.80 -1.15
C GLN A 45 2.29 -2.20 -2.40
N ASN A 46 1.32 -1.30 -2.23
CA ASN A 46 0.53 -0.65 -3.27
C ASN A 46 -0.18 -1.68 -4.18
N ALA A 47 -0.32 -1.41 -5.49
CA ALA A 47 -0.94 -2.33 -6.45
C ALA A 47 -2.33 -2.86 -6.02
N ALA A 48 -3.10 -2.07 -5.27
CA ALA A 48 -4.34 -2.53 -4.63
C ALA A 48 -5.41 -3.01 -5.62
N TYR A 49 -5.31 -2.64 -6.90
CA TYR A 49 -6.22 -3.06 -7.95
C TYR A 49 -5.91 -4.46 -8.52
N LEU A 50 -4.78 -5.07 -8.17
CA LEU A 50 -4.43 -6.42 -8.64
C LEU A 50 -5.45 -7.49 -8.22
N LEU A 51 -6.17 -7.27 -7.12
CA LEU A 51 -7.29 -8.10 -6.69
C LEU A 51 -8.47 -8.08 -7.68
N ASP A 52 -8.67 -6.98 -8.40
CA ASP A 52 -9.74 -6.85 -9.40
C ASP A 52 -9.33 -7.52 -10.73
N GLU A 53 -8.04 -7.49 -11.07
CA GLU A 53 -7.50 -8.20 -12.23
C GLU A 53 -7.67 -9.71 -12.06
N ASN A 54 -7.33 -10.23 -10.88
CA ASN A 54 -7.49 -11.65 -10.58
C ASN A 54 -7.69 -11.89 -9.08
N ALA A 55 -8.86 -12.41 -8.73
CA ALA A 55 -9.27 -12.63 -7.34
C ALA A 55 -8.40 -13.65 -6.58
N SER A 56 -7.66 -14.52 -7.28
CA SER A 56 -6.72 -15.47 -6.66
C SER A 56 -5.52 -14.77 -6.02
N TYR A 57 -5.29 -13.48 -6.34
CA TYR A 57 -4.29 -12.67 -5.65
C TYR A 57 -4.47 -12.67 -4.13
N ALA A 58 -5.72 -12.77 -3.66
CA ALA A 58 -6.04 -12.88 -2.24
C ALA A 58 -5.40 -14.11 -1.55
N ASP A 59 -5.11 -15.18 -2.28
CA ASP A 59 -4.58 -16.42 -1.73
C ASP A 59 -3.05 -16.39 -1.57
N VAL A 60 -2.37 -15.45 -2.26
CA VAL A 60 -0.91 -15.40 -2.34
C VAL A 60 -0.28 -14.32 -1.46
N ILE A 61 -1.08 -13.44 -0.85
CA ILE A 61 -0.64 -12.44 0.13
C ILE A 61 -1.23 -12.72 1.50
N ASP A 62 -0.58 -12.22 2.54
CA ASP A 62 -1.06 -12.30 3.93
C ASP A 62 -1.51 -10.93 4.45
N ALA A 63 -1.11 -9.85 3.78
CA ALA A 63 -1.58 -8.49 4.02
C ALA A 63 -1.33 -7.58 2.81
N LEU A 64 -2.03 -6.45 2.77
CA LEU A 64 -1.76 -5.33 1.87
C LEU A 64 -1.17 -4.16 2.68
N ALA A 65 -0.14 -3.51 2.15
CA ALA A 65 0.38 -2.24 2.61
C ALA A 65 0.13 -1.17 1.53
N VAL A 66 -0.29 0.03 1.91
CA VAL A 66 -0.59 1.12 0.97
C VAL A 66 -0.03 2.44 1.46
N GLU A 67 0.30 3.32 0.52
CA GLU A 67 0.80 4.65 0.78
C GLU A 67 -0.19 5.72 0.31
N ASP A 68 -0.03 6.95 0.82
CA ASP A 68 -0.59 8.17 0.22
C ASP A 68 -2.13 8.22 0.10
N THR A 69 -2.84 7.62 1.07
CA THR A 69 -4.30 7.56 1.01
C THR A 69 -4.94 8.94 1.20
N TRP A 70 -4.42 9.74 2.14
CA TRP A 70 -4.81 11.11 2.43
C TRP A 70 -3.67 12.10 2.20
N PHE A 71 -2.44 11.76 2.60
CA PHE A 71 -1.28 12.66 2.51
C PHE A 71 -0.01 11.93 2.05
N SER A 72 0.68 12.54 1.10
CA SER A 72 1.98 12.13 0.58
C SER A 72 3.11 13.11 0.90
N GLY A 73 4.31 12.83 0.42
CA GLY A 73 5.48 13.71 0.46
C GLY A 73 6.30 13.63 -0.84
N GLU A 74 7.22 14.57 -1.06
CA GLU A 74 8.17 14.47 -2.20
C GLU A 74 9.16 13.33 -1.96
N SER A 75 9.34 12.42 -2.92
CA SER A 75 10.27 11.29 -2.81
C SER A 75 11.74 11.71 -2.66
N ASP A 76 12.58 10.79 -2.19
CA ASP A 76 14.05 10.93 -2.12
C ASP A 76 14.59 12.12 -1.28
N ILE A 77 13.84 12.53 -0.25
CA ILE A 77 14.25 13.60 0.66
C ILE A 77 14.55 13.11 2.08
N GLY A 78 15.42 13.84 2.78
CA GLY A 78 15.82 13.54 4.16
C GLY A 78 14.72 13.82 5.21
N TRP A 79 14.89 13.22 6.39
CA TRP A 79 13.92 13.28 7.50
C TRP A 79 13.42 14.69 7.83
N ASP A 80 14.32 15.67 7.89
CA ASP A 80 14.01 17.03 8.32
C ASP A 80 13.56 17.95 7.18
N ASN A 81 13.36 17.42 5.97
CA ASN A 81 12.86 18.19 4.85
C ASN A 81 11.36 18.51 5.02
N SER A 82 11.01 19.79 4.88
CA SER A 82 9.63 20.28 5.03
C SER A 82 8.65 19.74 3.99
N LYS A 83 9.15 19.08 2.93
CA LYS A 83 8.35 18.46 1.89
C LYS A 83 8.13 16.96 2.11
N GLY A 84 8.57 16.42 3.26
CA GLY A 84 8.49 15.01 3.64
C GLY A 84 7.10 14.51 4.01
N GLY A 85 6.06 15.31 3.81
CA GLY A 85 4.68 15.01 4.15
C GLY A 85 3.75 16.20 3.90
N ASP A 86 2.48 16.05 4.29
CA ASP A 86 1.38 17.02 4.21
C ASP A 86 0.95 17.43 2.80
N ILE A 87 1.35 16.69 1.75
CA ILE A 87 0.83 16.89 0.40
C ILE A 87 -0.50 16.14 0.29
N ALA A 88 -1.61 16.87 0.27
CA ALA A 88 -2.94 16.24 0.26
C ALA A 88 -3.18 15.45 -1.04
N ASN A 89 -3.80 14.27 -0.91
CA ASN A 89 -4.33 13.52 -2.05
C ASN A 89 -5.54 14.28 -2.62
N ASP A 90 -5.34 14.94 -3.76
CA ASP A 90 -6.37 15.71 -4.46
C ASP A 90 -6.93 15.00 -5.70
N ASN A 91 -6.58 13.72 -5.91
CA ASN A 91 -7.09 12.90 -7.00
C ASN A 91 -8.63 12.86 -7.01
N LYS A 92 -9.20 12.67 -8.20
CA LYS A 92 -10.65 12.67 -8.44
C LYS A 92 -11.14 11.40 -9.14
N ASP A 93 -10.24 10.46 -9.42
CA ASP A 93 -10.48 9.24 -10.18
C ASP A 93 -10.40 7.99 -9.28
N ALA A 94 -9.85 6.89 -9.80
CA ALA A 94 -9.61 5.68 -9.03
C ALA A 94 -8.65 5.92 -7.85
N TRP A 95 -7.74 6.89 -7.94
CA TRP A 95 -6.74 7.18 -6.92
C TRP A 95 -7.20 8.19 -5.87
N ALA A 96 -8.44 8.68 -5.96
CA ALA A 96 -9.05 9.49 -4.92
C ALA A 96 -9.20 8.68 -3.62
N THR A 97 -9.00 9.31 -2.45
CA THR A 97 -9.14 8.67 -1.12
C THR A 97 -10.39 7.80 -1.00
N ARG A 98 -11.55 8.29 -1.42
CA ARG A 98 -12.81 7.52 -1.35
C ARG A 98 -12.79 6.25 -2.21
N SER A 99 -12.14 6.31 -3.38
CA SER A 99 -12.02 5.18 -4.30
C SER A 99 -11.03 4.15 -3.77
N LEU A 100 -9.91 4.61 -3.22
CA LEU A 100 -8.93 3.78 -2.51
C LEU A 100 -9.56 3.04 -1.32
N LEU A 101 -10.30 3.74 -0.46
CA LEU A 101 -11.00 3.11 0.68
C LEU A 101 -11.99 2.02 0.23
N ARG A 102 -12.70 2.22 -0.88
CA ARG A 102 -13.56 1.17 -1.46
C ARG A 102 -12.74 -0.03 -1.95
N GLN A 103 -11.55 0.21 -2.49
CA GLN A 103 -10.66 -0.87 -2.92
C GLN A 103 -10.10 -1.64 -1.72
N TYR A 104 -9.64 -0.95 -0.68
CA TYR A 104 -9.10 -1.57 0.54
C TYR A 104 -10.15 -2.41 1.26
N LYS A 105 -11.41 -1.96 1.26
CA LYS A 105 -12.53 -2.71 1.83
C LYS A 105 -12.67 -4.11 1.22
N LYS A 106 -12.34 -4.32 -0.05
CA LYS A 106 -12.37 -5.65 -0.69
C LYS A 106 -11.37 -6.63 -0.08
N TYR A 107 -10.21 -6.15 0.37
CA TYR A 107 -9.21 -6.95 1.08
C TYR A 107 -9.70 -7.27 2.50
N LEU A 108 -10.20 -6.26 3.21
CA LEU A 108 -10.75 -6.43 4.55
C LEU A 108 -11.91 -7.44 4.57
N ASP A 109 -12.79 -7.41 3.56
CA ASP A 109 -13.90 -8.37 3.40
C ASP A 109 -13.44 -9.82 3.17
N LYS A 110 -12.18 -10.00 2.76
CA LYS A 110 -11.51 -11.30 2.64
C LYS A 110 -10.68 -11.66 3.87
N ASN A 111 -10.80 -10.89 4.96
CA ASN A 111 -9.97 -10.96 6.16
C ASN A 111 -8.47 -10.72 5.90
N ILE A 112 -8.13 -10.03 4.81
CA ILE A 112 -6.76 -9.61 4.52
C ILE A 112 -6.57 -8.24 5.15
N PRO A 113 -5.67 -8.11 6.15
CA PRO A 113 -5.44 -6.83 6.79
C PRO A 113 -4.77 -5.83 5.84
N VAL A 114 -5.14 -4.56 6.01
CA VAL A 114 -4.57 -3.44 5.25
C VAL A 114 -3.79 -2.54 6.20
N PHE A 115 -2.47 -2.46 6.00
CA PHE A 115 -1.59 -1.48 6.63
C PHE A 115 -1.56 -0.24 5.76
N SER A 116 -1.79 0.94 6.34
CA SER A 116 -1.69 2.19 5.60
C SER A 116 -0.54 3.02 6.16
N VAL A 117 0.19 3.69 5.28
CA VAL A 117 1.14 4.72 5.69
C VAL A 117 0.83 6.02 4.96
N ASP A 118 0.74 7.09 5.72
CA ASP A 118 0.61 8.44 5.18
C ASP A 118 1.73 9.31 5.72
N TYR A 119 2.07 10.32 4.93
CA TYR A 119 3.19 11.20 5.23
C TYR A 119 2.66 12.55 5.70
N ALA A 120 2.80 12.85 7.00
CA ALA A 120 2.35 14.11 7.57
C ALA A 120 3.37 14.66 8.58
N LEU A 121 3.61 15.97 8.49
CA LEU A 121 4.44 16.71 9.46
C LEU A 121 3.56 17.48 10.45
N LYS A 122 2.37 17.91 10.02
CA LYS A 122 1.40 18.61 10.86
C LYS A 122 0.63 17.63 11.75
N GLU A 123 0.53 17.96 13.03
CA GLU A 123 -0.22 17.18 14.02
C GLU A 123 -1.69 16.98 13.62
N ASN A 124 -2.37 18.03 13.14
CA ASN A 124 -3.76 17.91 12.71
C ASN A 124 -3.96 16.92 11.55
N ASN A 125 -3.01 16.87 10.61
CA ASN A 125 -3.07 15.93 9.48
C ASN A 125 -2.83 14.50 9.97
N ALA A 126 -1.86 14.30 10.87
CA ALA A 126 -1.64 12.99 11.48
C ALA A 126 -2.87 12.52 12.27
N VAL A 127 -3.46 13.38 13.11
CA VAL A 127 -4.69 13.07 13.87
C VAL A 127 -5.83 12.69 12.93
N GLN A 128 -6.00 13.42 11.82
CA GLN A 128 -6.99 13.09 10.79
C GLN A 128 -6.74 11.69 10.23
N VAL A 129 -5.53 11.39 9.76
CA VAL A 129 -5.22 10.07 9.16
C VAL A 129 -5.50 8.95 10.15
N TYR A 130 -5.02 9.04 11.39
CA TYR A 130 -5.28 7.95 12.35
C TYR A 130 -6.75 7.78 12.67
N THR A 131 -7.54 8.86 12.65
CA THR A 131 -8.99 8.78 12.86
C THR A 131 -9.65 8.10 11.66
N ASP A 132 -9.48 8.67 10.47
CA ASP A 132 -10.13 8.21 9.24
C ASP A 132 -9.71 6.77 8.87
N ALA A 133 -8.42 6.43 9.04
CA ALA A 133 -7.90 5.09 8.74
C ALA A 133 -8.46 4.03 9.68
N ARG A 134 -8.61 4.34 10.98
CA ARG A 134 -9.21 3.41 11.95
C ARG A 134 -10.71 3.26 11.75
N GLU A 135 -11.42 4.33 11.40
CA GLU A 135 -12.83 4.27 11.00
C GLU A 135 -13.02 3.38 9.75
N ALA A 136 -12.03 3.35 8.86
CA ALA A 136 -11.97 2.45 7.71
C ALA A 136 -11.36 1.06 8.01
N GLU A 137 -11.13 0.73 9.29
CA GLU A 137 -10.56 -0.55 9.77
C GLU A 137 -9.14 -0.86 9.27
N LEU A 138 -8.40 0.16 8.84
CA LEU A 138 -6.99 0.05 8.44
C LEU A 138 -6.07 0.02 9.67
N ARG A 139 -4.82 -0.39 9.45
CA ARG A 139 -3.73 -0.37 10.44
C ARG A 139 -2.74 0.74 10.09
N PRO A 140 -2.99 1.99 10.53
CA PRO A 140 -2.22 3.15 10.08
C PRO A 140 -0.87 3.32 10.76
N LEU A 141 0.05 3.89 10.01
CA LEU A 141 1.26 4.57 10.46
C LEU A 141 1.27 5.96 9.82
N VAL A 142 1.51 7.02 10.60
CA VAL A 142 1.82 8.34 10.02
C VAL A 142 3.26 8.69 10.31
N THR A 143 4.00 9.05 9.28
CA THR A 143 5.44 9.25 9.35
C THR A 143 5.87 10.29 8.32
N ARG A 144 7.16 10.29 7.97
CA ARG A 144 7.74 11.10 6.88
C ARG A 144 8.25 10.17 5.80
N VAL A 145 8.23 10.62 4.54
CA VAL A 145 8.57 9.79 3.36
C VAL A 145 9.92 9.07 3.51
N SER A 146 10.88 9.68 4.21
CA SER A 146 12.23 9.12 4.37
C SER A 146 12.29 7.84 5.19
N LEU A 147 11.28 7.56 6.03
CA LEU A 147 11.20 6.40 6.94
C LEU A 147 12.47 6.16 7.80
N SER A 148 13.31 7.19 7.99
CA SER A 148 14.67 7.03 8.54
C SER A 148 14.75 7.12 10.07
N LYS A 149 13.63 7.45 10.74
CA LYS A 149 13.50 7.48 12.20
C LYS A 149 12.13 6.95 12.60
N LEU A 150 12.00 6.50 13.85
CA LEU A 150 10.69 6.18 14.42
C LEU A 150 9.84 7.45 14.49
N THR A 151 8.61 7.36 13.99
CA THR A 151 7.65 8.46 14.08
C THR A 151 7.26 8.69 15.54
N THR A 152 6.99 9.95 15.87
CA THR A 152 6.43 10.35 17.15
C THR A 152 5.08 11.04 16.98
N THR A 153 4.35 10.70 15.91
CA THR A 153 3.08 11.36 15.58
C THR A 153 2.03 10.36 15.08
N PRO A 154 1.03 10.04 15.90
CA PRO A 154 1.09 9.93 17.34
C PRO A 154 1.66 8.54 17.76
N PRO A 155 2.56 8.48 18.75
CA PRO A 155 3.19 7.28 19.25
C PRO A 155 2.69 6.90 20.66
N ASP A 156 3.13 5.71 21.08
CA ASP A 156 3.21 5.05 22.40
C ASP A 156 1.97 4.83 23.28
N LYS A 157 0.87 5.55 23.09
CA LYS A 157 -0.43 5.12 23.64
C LYS A 157 -1.55 5.31 22.64
N PHE A 158 -1.56 4.38 21.69
CA PHE A 158 -2.67 4.11 20.78
C PHE A 158 -2.72 2.61 20.48
#